data_AF-A0A965WXB8-F1
#
_entry.id   AF-A0A965WXB8-F1
#
_cell.length_a   1.000
_cell.length_b   1.000
_cell.length_c   1.000
_cell.angle_alpha   90.00
_cell.angle_beta   90.00
_cell.angle_gamma   90.00
#
_symmetry.space_group_name_H-M   'P 1'
#
loop_
_entity.id
_entity.type
_entity.pdbx_description
1 polymer ?
#
loop_
_entity_poly.entity_id
_entity_poly.type
_entity_poly.pdbx_seq_one_letter_code
_entity_poly.pdbx_strand_id
1 'polypeptide(L)' 'AEAPAPADAMYQRLMAAWREKGLTVEHGVFGADMQVELVNDGPVTILLDSKKLF' A
#
# COMPACT_ATOMS: atom_id res chain seq x y z
N ALA A 1 10.89 -5.77 -8.64
CA ALA A 1 9.98 -4.61 -8.58
C ALA A 1 9.52 -4.28 -10.00
N GLU A 2 8.31 -3.74 -10.14
CA GLU A 2 7.72 -3.32 -11.43
C GLU A 2 8.23 -1.92 -11.84
N ALA A 3 8.13 -1.56 -13.13
CA ALA A 3 8.53 -0.23 -13.59
C ALA A 3 7.67 0.89 -12.97
N PRO A 4 8.18 2.14 -12.81
CA PRO A 4 7.49 3.17 -12.03
C PRO A 4 6.09 3.52 -12.52
N ALA A 5 5.91 3.70 -13.83
CA ALA A 5 4.61 4.06 -14.41
C ALA A 5 3.54 2.97 -14.20
N PRO A 6 3.76 1.69 -14.56
CA PRO A 6 2.79 0.64 -14.25
C PRO A 6 2.62 0.41 -12.74
N ALA A 7 3.66 0.60 -11.93
CA ALA A 7 3.57 0.47 -10.47
C ALA A 7 2.67 1.54 -9.84
N ASP A 8 2.79 2.81 -10.24
CA ASP A 8 1.90 3.88 -9.77
C ASP A 8 0.45 3.61 -10.19
N ALA A 9 0.23 3.23 -11.46
CA ALA A 9 -1.11 2.88 -11.94
C ALA A 9 -1.75 1.74 -11.12
N MET A 10 -0.97 0.71 -10.75
CA MET A 10 -1.44 -0.38 -9.87
C MET A 10 -1.74 0.12 -8.44
N TYR A 11 -0.88 0.97 -7.89
CA TYR A 11 -1.04 1.58 -6.57
C TYR A 11 -2.35 2.39 -6.48
N GLN A 12 -2.59 3.28 -7.45
CA GLN A 12 -3.81 4.08 -7.51
C GLN A 12 -5.08 3.22 -7.63
N ARG A 13 -5.04 2.21 -8.52
CA ARG A 13 -6.19 1.31 -8.74
C ARG A 13 -6.55 0.51 -7.48
N LEU A 14 -5.56 0.08 -6.70
CA LEU A 14 -5.79 -0.67 -5.46
C LEU A 14 -6.53 0.18 -4.43
N MET A 15 -6.09 1.42 -4.23
CA MET A 15 -6.74 2.35 -3.31
C MET A 15 -8.17 2.66 -3.72
N ALA A 16 -8.43 2.86 -5.03
CA ALA A 16 -9.77 3.06 -5.55
C ALA A 16 -10.68 1.85 -5.25
N ALA A 17 -10.21 0.63 -5.54
CA ALA A 17 -10.98 -0.59 -5.27
C ALA A 17 -11.29 -0.82 -3.78
N TRP A 18 -10.42 -0.38 -2.87
CA TRP A 18 -10.68 -0.44 -1.43
C TRP A 18 -11.68 0.62 -0.97
N ARG A 19 -11.60 1.84 -1.51
CA ARG A 19 -12.58 2.90 -1.24
C ARG A 19 -13.98 2.51 -1.72
N GLU A 20 -14.09 1.88 -2.88
CA GLU A 20 -15.37 1.33 -3.39
C GLU A 20 -15.98 0.29 -2.45
N LYS A 21 -15.16 -0.41 -1.66
CA LYS A 21 -15.62 -1.35 -0.62
C LYS A 21 -16.03 -0.67 0.69
N GLY A 22 -16.04 0.66 0.73
CA GLY A 22 -16.39 1.45 1.91
C GLY A 22 -15.27 1.59 2.94
N LEU A 23 -14.02 1.28 2.57
CA LEU A 23 -12.86 1.46 3.45
C LEU A 23 -12.35 2.90 3.37
N THR A 24 -12.04 3.50 4.52
CA THR A 24 -11.23 4.72 4.57
C THR A 24 -9.78 4.35 4.26
N VAL A 25 -9.23 4.98 3.23
CA VAL A 25 -7.86 4.70 2.74
C VAL A 25 -7.08 6.01 2.67
N GLU A 26 -6.23 6.20 3.66
CA GLU A 26 -5.18 7.23 3.67
C GLU A 26 -3.93 6.73 2.93
N HIS A 27 -3.19 7.63 2.30
CA HIS A 27 -1.98 7.29 1.55
C HIS A 27 -0.97 8.43 1.47
N GLY A 28 0.26 8.07 1.12
CA GLY A 28 1.32 9.02 0.79
C GLY A 28 1.34 9.42 -0.69
N VAL A 29 2.51 9.84 -1.16
CA VAL A 29 2.76 10.26 -2.55
C VAL A 29 3.73 9.27 -3.20
N PHE A 30 3.33 8.68 -4.33
CA PHE A 30 4.17 7.70 -5.03
C PHE A 30 5.46 8.35 -5.53
N GLY A 31 6.59 7.70 -5.27
CA GLY A 31 7.92 8.16 -5.70
C GLY A 31 8.50 9.35 -4.92
N ALA A 32 7.79 9.85 -3.90
CA ALA A 32 8.32 10.90 -3.02
C ALA A 32 9.20 10.30 -1.91
N ASP A 33 10.17 11.10 -1.45
CA ASP A 33 10.82 10.85 -0.17
C ASP A 33 9.84 11.20 0.96
N MET A 34 9.59 10.25 1.86
CA MET A 34 8.56 10.39 2.89
C MET A 34 9.07 9.92 4.24
N GLN A 35 8.73 10.69 5.28
CA GLN A 35 8.91 10.31 6.67
C GLN A 35 7.56 9.81 7.21
N VAL A 36 7.47 8.52 7.51
CA VAL A 36 6.22 7.87 7.97
C VAL A 36 6.37 7.50 9.43
N GLU A 37 5.60 8.16 10.29
CA GLU A 37 5.49 7.82 11.70
C GLU A 37 4.42 6.74 11.91
N LEU A 38 4.72 5.74 12.76
CA LEU A 38 3.83 4.64 13.07
C LEU A 38 3.96 4.23 14.54
N VAL A 39 2.84 4.14 15.25
CA VAL A 39 2.75 3.51 16.57
C VAL A 39 2.06 2.16 16.39
N ASN A 40 2.78 1.05 16.60
CA ASN A 40 2.23 -0.30 16.48
C ASN A 40 1.75 -0.80 17.85
N ASP A 41 0.45 -0.62 18.13
CA ASP A 41 -0.19 -1.09 19.36
C ASP A 41 -0.44 -2.62 19.29
N GLY A 42 0.34 -3.39 20.06
CA GLY A 42 0.50 -4.84 19.89
C GLY A 42 1.88 -5.31 20.36
N PRO A 43 2.92 -5.39 19.51
CA PRO A 43 2.98 -5.15 18.06
C PRO A 43 2.78 -6.43 17.24
N VAL A 44 1.96 -6.36 16.19
CA VAL A 44 1.72 -7.47 15.25
C VAL A 44 2.15 -7.04 13.85
N THR A 45 2.90 -7.90 13.16
CA THR A 45 3.33 -7.69 11.78
C THR A 45 2.98 -8.93 10.96
N ILE A 46 2.23 -8.75 9.87
CA ILE A 46 1.82 -9.84 8.97
C ILE A 46 2.49 -9.62 7.61
N LEU A 47 3.18 -10.66 7.12
CA LEU A 47 3.72 -10.67 5.76
C LEU A 47 2.70 -11.32 4.81
N LEU A 48 2.42 -10.67 3.67
CA LEU A 48 1.46 -11.15 2.67
C LEU A 48 2.02 -11.00 1.26
N ASP A 49 1.95 -12.07 0.47
CA ASP A 49 2.34 -12.10 -0.94
C ASP A 49 1.24 -12.78 -1.73
N SER A 50 0.70 -12.05 -2.70
CA SER A 50 -0.30 -12.55 -3.65
C SER A 50 0.13 -13.83 -4.38
N LYS A 51 1.43 -14.03 -4.61
CA LYS A 51 1.99 -15.22 -5.28
C LYS A 51 2.47 -16.29 -4.31
N LYS A 52 2.44 -16.04 -3.00
CA LYS A 52 2.92 -16.94 -1.93
C LYS A 52 4.35 -17.43 -2.17
N LEU A 53 5.26 -16.52 -2.53
CA LEU A 53 6.65 -16.82 -2.87
C LEU A 53 7.63 -16.66 -1.69
N PHE A 54 7.11 -16.40 -0.48
CA PHE A 54 7.84 -16.57 0.76
C PHE A 54 7.41 -17.84 1.49
#